data_AF-Q6KZB9-F1
#
_entry.id   AF-Q6KZB9-F1
#
_cell.length_a   1.000
_cell.length_b   1.000
_cell.length_c   1.000
_cell.angle_alpha   90.00
_cell.angle_beta   90.00
_cell.angle_gamma   90.00
#
_symmetry.space_group_name_H-M   'P 1'
#
loop_
_entity.id
_entity.type
_entity.pdbx_description
1 polymer ?
#
loop_
_entity_poly.entity_id
_entity_poly.type
_entity_poly.pdbx_seq_one_letter_code
_entity_poly.pdbx_strand_id
1 'polypeptide(L)'
;MAKNNKRSTNKNQKNKNSASKNQNKKNNINLKNKNVIGSAIAAVIIVVLVVVVLTHPLYRAPFSAPSSISSDKYYMVSNRDMLSNGSSGVFFISWYGCPIGATDSWAIYYAINSTTDIYKYVELHTADPGDIYSNGTTGQPGLLFKGDFTFKTTDGYKYTFYPIYMYNETMTGTINNKPINGSLAAYGLSVIKAEAPPGIYNIMKKYESDVTYDNHITTTFIITGPSGTYILNAYMYAPRSGGLLGSGSPQHGAWNPNPPQYVMEYLNTSSQIKSAANTFMSYLNDAR
;
A
#
# COMPACT_ATOMS: atom_id res chain seq x y z
N MET A 1 -60.82 -2.92 -43.85
CA MET A 1 -61.31 -4.28 -43.60
C MET A 1 -60.72 -5.21 -44.65
N ALA A 2 -60.14 -6.31 -44.19
CA ALA A 2 -59.47 -7.34 -44.98
C ALA A 2 -60.44 -8.15 -45.87
N LYS A 3 -59.96 -8.62 -47.03
CA LYS A 3 -59.72 -10.06 -47.34
C LYS A 3 -59.65 -10.33 -48.86
N ASN A 4 -58.71 -11.23 -49.19
CA ASN A 4 -58.80 -12.29 -50.21
C ASN A 4 -58.78 -11.86 -51.70
N ASN A 5 -58.32 -12.64 -52.67
CA ASN A 5 -57.86 -14.03 -52.70
C ASN A 5 -57.02 -14.30 -53.97
N LYS A 6 -56.27 -15.39 -53.88
CA LYS A 6 -55.59 -16.20 -54.91
C LYS A 6 -56.34 -16.42 -56.24
N ARG A 7 -55.59 -16.58 -57.34
CA ARG A 7 -55.43 -17.81 -58.18
C ARG A 7 -54.63 -17.48 -59.46
N SER A 8 -53.46 -18.06 -59.70
CA SER A 8 -53.15 -19.36 -60.36
C SER A 8 -53.32 -19.39 -61.89
N THR A 9 -52.24 -19.73 -62.60
CA THR A 9 -52.08 -20.73 -63.69
C THR A 9 -50.74 -20.44 -64.42
N ASN A 10 -50.07 -21.32 -65.17
CA ASN A 10 -49.81 -22.76 -65.19
C ASN A 10 -48.82 -22.98 -66.36
N LYS A 11 -48.08 -24.12 -66.35
CA LYS A 11 -47.29 -24.70 -67.48
C LYS A 11 -45.98 -23.94 -67.82
N ASN A 12 -44.87 -24.56 -68.22
CA ASN A 12 -44.62 -25.85 -68.86
C ASN A 12 -43.09 -26.08 -68.84
N GLN A 13 -42.58 -27.29 -68.57
CA GLN A 13 -41.71 -28.01 -69.52
C GLN A 13 -41.19 -29.34 -68.96
N LYS A 14 -41.33 -30.34 -69.84
CA LYS A 14 -40.91 -31.74 -69.72
C LYS A 14 -39.40 -31.89 -69.94
N ASN A 15 -38.78 -32.66 -69.05
CA ASN A 15 -38.00 -33.88 -69.30
C ASN A 15 -37.17 -34.02 -70.59
N LYS A 16 -35.85 -34.26 -70.43
CA LYS A 16 -35.15 -35.40 -71.05
C LYS A 16 -33.74 -35.62 -70.43
N ASN A 17 -33.51 -36.87 -70.03
CA ASN A 17 -32.29 -37.43 -69.44
C ASN A 17 -31.08 -37.39 -70.39
N SER A 18 -29.86 -37.21 -69.87
CA SER A 18 -28.66 -37.94 -70.32
C SER A 18 -27.47 -37.83 -69.35
N ALA A 19 -26.97 -38.99 -68.92
CA ALA A 19 -25.57 -39.36 -68.73
C ALA A 19 -24.62 -38.52 -67.84
N SER A 20 -24.42 -39.02 -66.62
CA SER A 20 -23.13 -39.24 -65.94
C SER A 20 -21.86 -38.62 -66.55
N LYS A 21 -21.26 -37.66 -65.84
CA LYS A 21 -19.80 -37.52 -65.71
C LYS A 21 -19.44 -37.04 -64.30
N ASN A 22 -18.91 -37.98 -63.53
CA ASN A 22 -18.35 -37.79 -62.20
C ASN A 22 -17.08 -36.92 -62.32
N GLN A 23 -17.17 -35.63 -61.99
CA GLN A 23 -16.01 -34.75 -61.89
C GLN A 23 -15.76 -34.44 -60.41
N ASN A 24 -14.73 -35.09 -59.86
CA ASN A 24 -14.08 -34.71 -58.62
C ASN A 24 -13.57 -33.27 -58.74
N LYS A 25 -14.34 -32.31 -58.23
CA LYS A 25 -13.92 -30.92 -58.06
C LYS A 25 -13.04 -30.84 -56.82
N LYS A 26 -11.72 -31.05 -57.00
CA LYS A 26 -10.72 -30.63 -56.01
C LYS A 26 -10.85 -29.11 -55.88
N ASN A 27 -11.43 -28.66 -54.77
CA ASN A 27 -11.40 -27.26 -54.37
C ASN A 27 -9.93 -26.90 -54.07
N ASN A 28 -9.28 -26.25 -55.04
CA ASN A 28 -8.01 -25.57 -54.83
C ASN A 28 -8.23 -24.42 -53.85
N ILE A 29 -7.91 -24.65 -52.58
CA ILE A 29 -7.72 -23.57 -51.60
C ILE A 29 -6.48 -22.80 -52.06
N ASN A 30 -6.72 -21.59 -52.56
CA ASN A 30 -5.74 -20.65 -53.06
C ASN A 30 -4.64 -20.40 -51.99
N LEU A 31 -3.41 -20.84 -52.29
CA LEU A 31 -2.27 -20.88 -51.34
C LEU A 31 -1.70 -19.50 -50.97
N LYS A 32 -2.20 -18.38 -51.51
CA LYS A 32 -1.69 -17.03 -51.20
C LYS A 32 -1.99 -16.54 -49.77
N ASN A 33 -2.99 -17.09 -49.08
CA ASN A 33 -3.35 -16.68 -47.71
C ASN A 33 -2.64 -17.47 -46.61
N LYS A 34 -1.97 -18.58 -46.93
CA LYS A 34 -1.28 -19.41 -45.92
C LYS A 34 -0.05 -18.71 -45.32
N ASN A 35 0.61 -17.84 -46.09
CA ASN A 35 1.80 -17.12 -45.63
C ASN A 35 1.46 -15.97 -44.66
N VAL A 36 0.29 -15.34 -44.83
CA VAL A 36 -0.21 -14.29 -43.92
C VAL A 36 -0.77 -14.89 -42.63
N ILE A 37 -1.51 -16.00 -42.72
CA ILE A 37 -2.02 -16.71 -41.55
C ILE A 37 -0.87 -17.33 -40.74
N GLY A 38 0.13 -17.92 -41.41
CA GLY A 38 1.32 -18.49 -40.76
C GLY A 38 2.17 -17.43 -40.04
N SER A 39 2.37 -16.26 -40.65
CA SER A 39 3.10 -15.15 -40.01
C SER A 39 2.34 -14.54 -38.84
N ALA A 40 1.02 -14.41 -38.92
CA ALA A 40 0.19 -13.96 -37.80
C ALA A 40 0.23 -14.93 -36.61
N ILE A 41 0.14 -16.25 -36.86
CA ILE A 41 0.24 -17.27 -35.80
C ILE A 41 1.62 -17.25 -35.15
N ALA A 42 2.70 -17.14 -35.95
CA ALA A 42 4.05 -17.05 -35.43
C ALA A 42 4.25 -15.81 -34.53
N ALA A 43 3.72 -14.65 -34.94
CA ALA A 43 3.76 -13.43 -34.14
C ALA A 43 3.02 -13.58 -32.80
N VAL A 44 1.83 -14.20 -32.81
CA VAL A 44 1.07 -14.47 -31.58
C VAL A 44 1.83 -15.41 -30.65
N ILE A 45 2.44 -16.48 -31.18
CA ILE A 45 3.24 -17.42 -30.38
C ILE A 45 4.43 -16.70 -29.73
N ILE A 46 5.12 -15.83 -30.46
CA ILE A 46 6.24 -15.04 -29.92
C ILE A 46 5.74 -14.11 -28.81
N VAL A 47 4.63 -13.41 -29.02
CA VAL A 47 4.05 -12.53 -27.98
C VAL A 47 3.66 -13.34 -26.74
N VAL A 48 3.02 -14.50 -26.89
CA VAL A 48 2.67 -15.38 -25.78
C VAL A 48 3.93 -15.89 -25.07
N LEU A 49 4.97 -16.30 -25.80
CA LEU A 49 6.24 -16.73 -25.21
C LEU A 49 6.93 -15.59 -24.46
N VAL A 50 6.93 -14.37 -25.01
CA VAL A 50 7.49 -13.20 -24.34
C VAL A 50 6.70 -12.88 -23.07
N VAL A 51 5.36 -12.91 -23.13
CA VAL A 51 4.50 -12.72 -21.95
C VAL A 51 4.78 -13.81 -20.92
N VAL A 52 4.86 -15.08 -21.32
CA VAL A 52 5.18 -16.19 -20.41
C VAL A 52 6.57 -15.98 -19.82
N VAL A 53 7.62 -15.71 -20.61
CA VAL A 53 8.97 -15.47 -20.08
C VAL A 53 9.00 -14.27 -19.12
N LEU A 54 8.27 -13.20 -19.39
CA LEU A 54 8.24 -12.01 -18.52
C LEU A 54 7.36 -12.19 -17.27
N THR A 55 6.37 -13.08 -17.30
CA THR A 55 5.41 -13.29 -16.19
C THR A 55 5.66 -14.56 -15.40
N HIS A 56 6.41 -15.52 -15.93
CA HIS A 56 6.64 -16.80 -15.28
C HIS A 56 7.65 -16.61 -14.14
N PRO A 57 7.32 -17.00 -12.89
CA PRO A 57 8.16 -16.78 -11.72
C PRO A 57 9.60 -17.31 -11.80
N LEU A 58 9.89 -18.27 -12.71
CA LEU A 58 11.23 -18.83 -12.91
C LEU A 58 12.20 -17.90 -13.64
N TYR A 59 11.69 -16.91 -14.39
CA TYR A 59 12.51 -16.00 -15.21
C TYR A 59 12.54 -14.56 -14.65
N ARG A 60 11.84 -14.29 -13.55
CA ARG A 60 12.01 -13.03 -12.82
C ARG A 60 13.40 -13.02 -12.17
N ALA A 61 14.15 -11.94 -12.37
CA ALA A 61 15.39 -11.72 -11.64
C ALA A 61 15.10 -11.86 -10.13
N PRO A 62 15.96 -12.57 -9.36
CA PRO A 62 15.74 -12.74 -7.94
C PRO A 62 15.74 -11.37 -7.27
N PHE A 63 14.61 -11.02 -6.65
CA PHE A 63 14.54 -9.81 -5.84
C PHE A 63 15.55 -9.92 -4.69
N SER A 64 16.42 -8.93 -4.59
CA SER A 64 17.38 -8.81 -3.51
C SER A 64 16.99 -7.62 -2.65
N ALA A 65 16.46 -7.89 -1.47
CA ALA A 65 16.16 -6.86 -0.49
C ALA A 65 17.45 -6.10 -0.11
N PRO A 66 17.37 -4.78 0.14
CA PRO A 66 18.55 -4.02 0.54
C PRO A 66 19.19 -4.61 1.81
N SER A 67 20.51 -4.44 1.94
CA SER A 67 21.25 -4.88 3.13
C SER A 67 21.02 -3.96 4.33
N SER A 68 20.74 -2.69 4.07
CA SER A 68 20.42 -1.67 5.07
C SER A 68 19.41 -0.67 4.51
N ILE A 69 18.73 0.03 5.40
CA ILE A 69 17.83 1.14 5.06
C ILE A 69 18.33 2.43 5.72
N SER A 70 17.83 3.57 5.24
CA SER A 70 18.06 4.88 5.86
C SER A 70 16.74 5.46 6.36
N SER A 71 16.82 6.41 7.28
CA SER A 71 15.66 7.22 7.67
C SER A 71 15.03 7.95 6.48
N ASP A 72 13.74 8.26 6.63
CA ASP A 72 12.95 9.19 5.81
C ASP A 72 12.80 8.78 4.33
N LYS A 73 13.01 7.49 4.03
CA LYS A 73 12.84 6.91 2.69
C LYS A 73 12.16 5.55 2.74
N TYR A 74 11.30 5.31 1.76
CA TYR A 74 10.71 4.00 1.55
C TYR A 74 11.68 3.08 0.80
N TYR A 75 11.82 1.85 1.28
CA TYR A 75 12.58 0.79 0.65
C TYR A 75 11.68 -0.42 0.40
N MET A 76 11.70 -0.98 -0.80
CA MET A 76 11.12 -2.28 -1.06
C MET A 76 11.99 -3.35 -0.38
N VAL A 77 11.40 -4.15 0.50
CA VAL A 77 12.09 -5.17 1.30
C VAL A 77 11.59 -6.58 1.02
N SER A 78 10.52 -6.71 0.25
CA SER A 78 9.99 -7.98 -0.28
C SER A 78 9.24 -7.72 -1.58
N ASN A 79 9.21 -8.70 -2.49
CA ASN A 79 8.41 -8.72 -3.71
C ASN A 79 7.12 -9.56 -3.59
N ARG A 80 6.69 -9.79 -2.35
CA ARG A 80 5.47 -10.53 -1.96
C ARG A 80 4.96 -9.98 -0.64
N ASP A 81 3.72 -10.31 -0.29
CA ASP A 81 3.13 -9.92 0.98
C ASP A 81 3.78 -10.64 2.17
N MET A 82 3.81 -9.97 3.32
CA MET A 82 4.28 -10.51 4.61
C MET A 82 3.17 -11.08 5.48
N LEU A 83 1.92 -11.03 5.00
CA LEU A 83 0.77 -11.64 5.68
C LEU A 83 0.59 -13.12 5.30
N SER A 84 1.26 -13.56 4.22
CA SER A 84 1.23 -14.93 3.66
C SER A 84 -0.17 -15.42 3.27
N ASN A 85 -1.12 -14.50 3.05
CA ASN A 85 -2.51 -14.82 2.73
C ASN A 85 -3.04 -13.99 1.55
N GLY A 86 -2.16 -13.28 0.83
CA GLY A 86 -2.53 -12.41 -0.29
C GLY A 86 -3.33 -11.16 0.10
N SER A 87 -3.46 -10.89 1.40
CA SER A 87 -4.07 -9.65 1.91
C SER A 87 -3.05 -8.54 1.97
N SER A 88 -3.55 -7.32 2.13
CA SER A 88 -2.72 -6.12 2.21
C SER A 88 -2.90 -5.42 3.55
N GLY A 89 -1.80 -4.90 4.10
CA GLY A 89 -1.75 -4.34 5.44
C GLY A 89 -0.78 -3.19 5.56
N VAL A 90 -1.05 -2.31 6.52
CA VAL A 90 -0.17 -1.22 6.93
C VAL A 90 0.09 -1.37 8.42
N PHE A 91 1.35 -1.56 8.80
CA PHE A 91 1.78 -1.62 10.19
C PHE A 91 2.40 -0.27 10.55
N PHE A 92 1.80 0.39 11.53
CA PHE A 92 2.33 1.61 12.13
C PHE A 92 2.91 1.25 13.49
N ILE A 93 4.22 1.09 13.53
CA ILE A 93 4.96 0.69 14.73
C ILE A 93 5.51 1.96 15.36
N SER A 94 5.08 2.29 16.57
CA SER A 94 5.45 3.53 17.26
C SER A 94 5.39 3.33 18.78
N TRP A 95 5.44 4.42 19.52
CA TRP A 95 5.14 4.50 20.95
C TRP A 95 4.29 5.74 21.21
N TYR A 96 3.63 5.82 22.38
CA TYR A 96 2.60 6.85 22.59
C TYR A 96 3.16 8.27 22.48
N GLY A 97 4.24 8.58 23.17
CA GLY A 97 4.83 9.92 23.17
C GLY A 97 5.74 10.22 21.99
N CYS A 98 5.74 9.43 20.91
CA CYS A 98 6.72 9.62 19.83
C CYS A 98 6.46 10.90 19.02
N PRO A 99 7.42 11.85 18.93
CA PRO A 99 7.24 13.05 18.10
C PRO A 99 7.17 12.74 16.59
N ILE A 100 7.84 11.68 16.14
CA ILE A 100 7.76 11.19 14.75
C ILE A 100 6.37 10.60 14.49
N GLY A 101 5.94 9.65 15.32
CA GLY A 101 4.62 9.04 15.23
C GLY A 101 3.49 10.06 15.29
N ALA A 102 3.57 11.03 16.20
CA ALA A 102 2.62 12.13 16.29
C ALA A 102 2.57 12.95 14.99
N THR A 103 3.72 13.29 14.43
CA THR A 103 3.82 14.03 13.15
C THR A 103 3.21 13.24 12.00
N ASP A 104 3.64 11.99 11.79
CA ASP A 104 3.23 11.19 10.64
C ASP A 104 1.77 10.76 10.68
N SER A 105 1.19 10.64 11.88
CA SER A 105 -0.22 10.31 12.09
C SER A 105 -1.18 11.24 11.32
N TRP A 106 -0.82 12.51 11.14
CA TRP A 106 -1.64 13.47 10.38
C TRP A 106 -1.67 13.16 8.87
N ALA A 107 -0.54 12.75 8.28
CA ALA A 107 -0.48 12.38 6.87
C ALA A 107 -1.26 11.08 6.60
N ILE A 108 -1.16 10.13 7.53
CA ILE A 108 -1.93 8.87 7.48
C ILE A 108 -3.42 9.16 7.59
N TYR A 109 -3.82 9.96 8.59
CA TYR A 109 -5.21 10.33 8.77
C TYR A 109 -5.74 11.07 7.54
N TYR A 110 -4.99 12.04 7.01
CA TYR A 110 -5.35 12.74 5.77
C TYR A 110 -5.57 11.78 4.61
N ALA A 111 -4.63 10.84 4.39
CA ALA A 111 -4.68 9.87 3.30
C ALA A 111 -5.90 8.95 3.43
N ILE A 112 -6.05 8.28 4.58
CA ILE A 112 -7.06 7.23 4.77
C ILE A 112 -8.46 7.84 4.94
N ASN A 113 -8.58 8.93 5.70
CA ASN A 113 -9.88 9.56 5.95
C ASN A 113 -10.51 10.16 4.67
N SER A 114 -9.70 10.41 3.64
CA SER A 114 -10.20 10.85 2.33
C SER A 114 -11.00 9.78 1.57
N THR A 115 -10.83 8.50 1.92
CA THR A 115 -11.47 7.37 1.24
C THR A 115 -12.32 6.49 2.16
N THR A 116 -12.08 6.52 3.47
CA THR A 116 -12.83 5.78 4.48
C THR A 116 -12.87 6.61 5.75
N ASP A 117 -14.05 6.93 6.27
CA ASP A 117 -14.17 7.65 7.55
C ASP A 117 -13.56 6.81 8.68
N ILE A 118 -12.44 7.29 9.22
CA ILE A 118 -11.70 6.66 10.32
C ILE A 118 -11.73 7.50 11.60
N TYR A 119 -12.59 8.52 11.69
CA TYR A 119 -12.65 9.41 12.86
C TYR A 119 -12.83 8.65 14.18
N LYS A 120 -13.66 7.59 14.19
CA LYS A 120 -13.87 6.74 15.38
C LYS A 120 -12.63 5.93 15.81
N TYR A 121 -11.68 5.72 14.90
CA TYR A 121 -10.44 4.97 15.14
C TYR A 121 -9.28 5.88 15.52
N VAL A 122 -9.50 7.18 15.71
CA VAL A 122 -8.44 8.10 16.15
C VAL A 122 -8.79 8.80 17.44
N GLU A 123 -7.76 9.27 18.13
CA GLU A 123 -7.82 10.10 19.32
C GLU A 123 -6.79 11.22 19.17
N LEU A 124 -7.20 12.45 19.49
CA LEU A 124 -6.30 13.60 19.53
C LEU A 124 -5.27 13.40 20.65
N HIS A 125 -4.00 13.58 20.33
CA HIS A 125 -2.90 13.30 21.26
C HIS A 125 -1.74 14.29 21.06
N THR A 126 -0.80 14.30 21.99
CA THR A 126 0.47 15.03 21.88
C THR A 126 1.60 14.11 22.28
N ALA A 127 2.73 14.19 21.59
CA ALA A 127 3.96 13.51 21.96
C ALA A 127 4.43 13.86 23.39
N ASP A 128 5.48 13.20 23.86
CA ASP A 128 6.11 13.46 25.16
C ASP A 128 6.46 14.96 25.29
N PRO A 129 5.95 15.67 26.31
CA PRO A 129 6.32 17.06 26.54
C PRO A 129 7.80 17.24 26.89
N GLY A 130 8.53 16.19 27.27
CA GLY A 130 9.96 16.19 27.52
C GLY A 130 10.87 16.04 26.28
N ASP A 131 10.30 15.75 25.09
CA ASP A 131 11.08 15.48 23.87
C ASP A 131 11.31 16.75 23.03
N ILE A 132 11.99 16.60 21.90
CA ILE A 132 12.07 17.61 20.85
C ILE A 132 10.68 17.92 20.30
N TYR A 133 10.52 19.12 19.73
CA TYR A 133 9.23 19.62 19.28
C TYR A 133 8.20 19.75 20.43
N SER A 134 8.65 20.16 21.61
CA SER A 134 7.80 20.48 22.75
C SER A 134 8.09 21.86 23.33
N ASN A 135 7.16 22.37 24.15
CA ASN A 135 7.38 23.55 25.00
C ASN A 135 7.64 23.17 26.49
N GLY A 136 7.92 21.90 26.79
CA GLY A 136 8.08 21.39 28.16
C GLY A 136 6.77 21.12 28.92
N THR A 137 5.62 21.48 28.36
CA THR A 137 4.28 21.20 28.93
C THR A 137 3.38 20.46 27.93
N THR A 138 3.58 20.71 26.64
CA THR A 138 2.83 20.14 25.53
C THR A 138 3.84 19.69 24.49
N GLY A 139 3.75 18.42 24.07
CA GLY A 139 4.55 17.89 22.99
C GLY A 139 3.93 18.14 21.62
N GLN A 140 4.61 17.63 20.60
CA GLN A 140 4.19 17.71 19.20
C GLN A 140 2.76 17.16 19.01
N PRO A 141 1.84 17.87 18.34
CA PRO A 141 0.48 17.39 18.13
C PRO A 141 0.45 16.17 17.21
N GLY A 142 -0.44 15.22 17.51
CA GLY A 142 -0.61 13.98 16.76
C GLY A 142 -1.96 13.32 16.98
N LEU A 143 -2.07 12.11 16.46
CA LEU A 143 -3.20 11.21 16.64
C LEU A 143 -2.71 9.85 17.13
N LEU A 144 -3.44 9.26 18.06
CA LEU A 144 -3.34 7.84 18.36
C LEU A 144 -4.42 7.09 17.59
N PHE A 145 -4.00 6.09 16.81
CA PHE A 145 -4.90 5.12 16.18
C PHE A 145 -5.33 4.04 17.19
N LYS A 146 -6.63 3.75 17.24
CA LYS A 146 -7.27 2.83 18.19
C LYS A 146 -7.66 1.53 17.51
N GLY A 147 -6.91 0.47 17.80
CA GLY A 147 -7.15 -0.87 17.31
C GLY A 147 -7.04 -1.01 15.79
N ASP A 148 -7.15 -2.25 15.32
CA ASP A 148 -7.07 -2.54 13.90
C ASP A 148 -8.34 -2.09 13.17
N PHE A 149 -8.18 -1.55 11.96
CA PHE A 149 -9.31 -1.19 11.12
C PHE A 149 -9.03 -1.41 9.64
N THR A 150 -10.09 -1.65 8.87
CA THR A 150 -9.98 -1.81 7.42
C THR A 150 -10.38 -0.52 6.72
N PHE A 151 -9.62 -0.14 5.69
CA PHE A 151 -9.92 0.98 4.83
C PHE A 151 -9.77 0.59 3.36
N LYS A 152 -10.24 1.47 2.48
CA LYS A 152 -10.12 1.30 1.02
C LYS A 152 -9.27 2.40 0.41
N THR A 153 -8.52 2.08 -0.63
CA THR A 153 -7.96 3.08 -1.55
C THR A 153 -9.06 3.68 -2.42
N THR A 154 -8.74 4.73 -3.19
CA THR A 154 -9.71 5.44 -4.06
C THR A 154 -10.40 4.53 -5.08
N ASP A 155 -9.74 3.48 -5.54
CA ASP A 155 -10.29 2.48 -6.46
C ASP A 155 -10.92 1.27 -5.76
N GLY A 156 -11.05 1.30 -4.43
CA GLY A 156 -11.77 0.31 -3.65
C GLY A 156 -10.94 -0.88 -3.16
N TYR A 157 -9.64 -0.92 -3.45
CA TYR A 157 -8.74 -1.96 -2.95
C TYR A 157 -8.60 -1.87 -1.42
N LYS A 158 -8.62 -3.01 -0.73
CA LYS A 158 -8.72 -3.06 0.74
C LYS A 158 -7.36 -3.22 1.40
N TYR A 159 -7.14 -2.47 2.47
CA TYR A 159 -6.02 -2.60 3.39
C TYR A 159 -6.52 -2.70 4.83
N THR A 160 -5.82 -3.45 5.67
CA THR A 160 -6.00 -3.40 7.13
C THR A 160 -4.85 -2.60 7.76
N PHE A 161 -5.19 -1.64 8.60
CA PHE A 161 -4.25 -0.83 9.36
C PHE A 161 -4.06 -1.44 10.76
N TYR A 162 -2.80 -1.62 11.16
CA TYR A 162 -2.37 -2.26 12.40
C TYR A 162 -1.48 -1.28 13.18
N PRO A 163 -2.04 -0.52 14.14
CA PRO A 163 -1.24 0.32 15.02
C PRO A 163 -0.65 -0.51 16.15
N ILE A 164 0.67 -0.49 16.30
CA ILE A 164 1.42 -1.19 17.35
C ILE A 164 2.17 -0.14 18.17
N TYR A 165 1.81 -0.01 19.45
CA TYR A 165 2.50 0.89 20.38
C TYR A 165 3.32 0.10 21.39
N MET A 166 4.63 0.35 21.42
CA MET A 166 5.55 -0.43 22.23
C MET A 166 5.69 0.11 23.64
N TYR A 167 5.78 1.43 23.82
CA TYR A 167 6.12 2.07 25.10
C TYR A 167 5.05 3.10 25.52
N ASN A 168 5.03 3.45 26.81
CA ASN A 168 4.24 4.56 27.33
C ASN A 168 4.73 5.92 26.81
N GLU A 169 4.03 7.00 27.18
CA GLU A 169 4.27 8.37 26.72
C GLU A 169 5.65 8.95 27.04
N THR A 170 6.43 8.37 27.96
CA THR A 170 7.77 8.87 28.31
C THR A 170 8.86 7.82 28.06
N MET A 171 8.51 6.72 27.40
CA MET A 171 9.41 5.58 27.15
C MET A 171 10.07 5.01 28.42
N THR A 172 9.44 5.20 29.58
CA THR A 172 9.89 4.70 30.89
C THR A 172 9.34 3.32 31.21
N GLY A 173 8.36 2.84 30.43
CA GLY A 173 7.69 1.57 30.67
C GLY A 173 6.86 1.07 29.50
N THR A 174 6.18 -0.04 29.72
CA THR A 174 5.19 -0.60 28.80
C THR A 174 4.01 0.35 28.62
N ILE A 175 3.15 0.14 27.62
CA ILE A 175 1.93 0.94 27.41
C ILE A 175 1.01 1.04 28.65
N ASN A 176 1.12 0.11 29.59
CA ASN A 176 0.38 0.10 30.85
C ASN A 176 1.20 0.63 32.04
N ASN A 177 2.26 1.40 31.78
CA ASN A 177 3.16 1.99 32.77
C ASN A 177 3.87 0.98 33.68
N LYS A 178 4.09 -0.25 33.22
CA LYS A 178 4.95 -1.20 33.94
C LYS A 178 6.41 -0.96 33.56
N PRO A 179 7.36 -0.95 34.51
CA PRO A 179 8.77 -0.78 34.19
C PRO A 179 9.25 -1.83 33.18
N ILE A 180 10.07 -1.41 32.22
CA ILE A 180 10.77 -2.30 31.29
C ILE A 180 12.16 -2.57 31.87
N ASN A 181 12.46 -3.83 32.16
CA ASN A 181 13.78 -4.25 32.60
C ASN A 181 14.60 -4.66 31.36
N GLY A 182 15.71 -3.97 31.09
CA GLY A 182 16.63 -4.27 29.98
C GLY A 182 16.58 -3.26 28.84
N SER A 183 16.91 -3.69 27.62
CA SER A 183 16.92 -2.83 26.43
C SER A 183 15.50 -2.53 25.95
N LEU A 184 15.23 -1.24 25.68
CA LEU A 184 13.96 -0.80 25.09
C LEU A 184 13.77 -1.41 23.69
N ALA A 185 14.81 -1.46 22.86
CA ALA A 185 14.76 -2.08 21.54
C ALA A 185 14.41 -3.57 21.61
N ALA A 186 15.04 -4.31 22.52
CA ALA A 186 14.72 -5.73 22.72
C ALA A 186 13.27 -5.94 23.19
N TYR A 187 12.78 -5.07 24.10
CA TYR A 187 11.39 -5.10 24.52
C TYR A 187 10.43 -4.75 23.38
N GLY A 188 10.72 -3.70 22.60
CA GLY A 188 9.93 -3.32 21.43
C GLY A 188 9.83 -4.44 20.40
N LEU A 189 10.94 -5.12 20.10
CA LEU A 189 10.93 -6.31 19.24
C LEU A 189 10.07 -7.45 19.81
N SER A 190 10.03 -7.61 21.13
CA SER A 190 9.17 -8.61 21.77
C SER A 190 7.69 -8.29 21.63
N VAL A 191 7.31 -7.01 21.71
CA VAL A 191 5.94 -6.54 21.46
C VAL A 191 5.56 -6.79 20.00
N ILE A 192 6.41 -6.38 19.06
CA ILE A 192 6.18 -6.60 17.61
C ILE A 192 6.04 -8.10 17.31
N LYS A 193 6.85 -8.96 17.94
CA LYS A 193 6.75 -10.42 17.77
C LYS A 193 5.40 -10.98 18.25
N ALA A 194 4.82 -10.38 19.29
CA ALA A 194 3.56 -10.82 19.85
C ALA A 194 2.35 -10.31 19.07
N GLU A 195 2.44 -9.10 18.50
CA GLU A 195 1.30 -8.42 17.88
C GLU A 195 1.28 -8.52 16.34
N ALA A 196 2.44 -8.69 15.70
CA ALA A 196 2.55 -8.73 14.24
C ALA A 196 2.76 -10.15 13.68
N PRO A 197 2.34 -10.43 12.44
CA PRO A 197 2.65 -11.67 11.76
C PRO A 197 4.17 -11.92 11.65
N PRO A 198 4.62 -13.19 11.57
CA PRO A 198 6.04 -13.52 11.53
C PRO A 198 6.83 -12.81 10.42
N GLY A 199 6.23 -12.57 9.26
CA GLY A 199 6.87 -11.84 8.16
C GLY A 199 7.23 -10.39 8.54
N ILE A 200 6.34 -9.71 9.26
CA ILE A 200 6.54 -8.34 9.73
C ILE A 200 7.61 -8.30 10.81
N TYR A 201 7.54 -9.20 11.80
CA TYR A 201 8.58 -9.32 12.82
C TYR A 201 9.96 -9.59 12.21
N ASN A 202 10.04 -10.47 11.21
CA ASN A 202 11.31 -10.79 10.55
C ASN A 202 11.90 -9.60 9.78
N ILE A 203 11.07 -8.74 9.21
CA ILE A 203 11.54 -7.46 8.63
C ILE A 203 12.12 -6.57 9.71
N MET A 204 11.39 -6.36 10.81
CA MET A 204 11.86 -5.50 11.91
C MET A 204 13.17 -6.02 12.52
N LYS A 205 13.29 -7.34 12.68
CA LYS A 205 14.53 -7.96 13.16
C LYS A 205 15.68 -7.84 12.14
N LYS A 206 15.40 -7.97 10.84
CA LYS A 206 16.44 -7.85 9.81
C LYS A 206 17.07 -6.45 9.81
N TYR A 207 16.26 -5.42 9.96
CA TYR A 207 16.71 -4.02 9.93
C TYR A 207 16.82 -3.40 11.34
N GLU A 208 16.96 -4.21 12.39
CA GLU A 208 16.98 -3.75 13.78
C GLU A 208 18.03 -2.65 14.01
N SER A 209 19.22 -2.80 13.42
CA SER A 209 20.30 -1.81 13.51
C SER A 209 19.95 -0.46 12.87
N ASP A 210 19.10 -0.48 11.85
CA ASP A 210 18.75 0.71 11.06
C ASP A 210 17.53 1.43 11.63
N VAL A 211 16.64 0.69 12.30
CA VAL A 211 15.41 1.25 12.91
C VAL A 211 15.56 1.56 14.39
N THR A 212 16.72 1.25 14.99
CA THR A 212 17.01 1.54 16.40
C THR A 212 17.80 2.84 16.52
N TYR A 213 17.29 3.76 17.33
CA TYR A 213 17.97 4.99 17.73
C TYR A 213 17.92 5.09 19.25
N ASP A 214 19.00 5.54 19.89
CA ASP A 214 19.09 5.68 21.35
C ASP A 214 18.48 4.49 22.12
N ASN A 215 18.91 3.27 21.74
CA ASN A 215 18.51 2.00 22.32
C ASN A 215 17.00 1.67 22.25
N HIS A 216 16.20 2.33 21.41
CA HIS A 216 14.78 2.00 21.18
C HIS A 216 14.43 1.94 19.69
N ILE A 217 13.39 1.17 19.35
CA ILE A 217 12.85 1.12 17.98
C ILE A 217 12.11 2.42 17.70
N THR A 218 12.52 3.13 16.67
CA THR A 218 11.89 4.35 16.18
C THR A 218 10.62 4.06 15.38
N THR A 219 9.80 5.09 15.18
CA THR A 219 8.59 4.97 14.36
C THR A 219 8.92 4.37 13.00
N THR A 220 8.24 3.27 12.67
CA THR A 220 8.48 2.51 11.44
C THR A 220 7.15 2.11 10.82
N PHE A 221 7.06 2.30 9.50
CA PHE A 221 5.94 1.89 8.69
C PHE A 221 6.31 0.67 7.87
N ILE A 222 5.41 -0.30 7.81
CA ILE A 222 5.49 -1.39 6.85
C ILE A 222 4.19 -1.45 6.06
N ILE A 223 4.27 -1.20 4.76
CA ILE A 223 3.16 -1.37 3.82
C ILE A 223 3.40 -2.69 3.10
N THR A 224 2.46 -3.61 3.17
CA THR A 224 2.56 -4.93 2.53
C THR A 224 1.34 -5.24 1.69
N GLY A 225 1.55 -5.88 0.54
CA GLY A 225 0.52 -6.44 -0.33
C GLY A 225 1.10 -7.41 -1.35
N PRO A 226 0.27 -7.99 -2.24
CA PRO A 226 0.68 -9.03 -3.18
C PRO A 226 1.87 -8.69 -4.07
N SER A 227 2.04 -7.42 -4.46
CA SER A 227 3.13 -6.96 -5.32
C SER A 227 4.41 -6.58 -4.56
N GLY A 228 4.35 -6.43 -3.24
CA GLY A 228 5.54 -6.16 -2.45
C GLY A 228 5.30 -5.69 -1.03
N THR A 229 6.42 -5.51 -0.33
CA THR A 229 6.46 -4.90 0.99
C THR A 229 7.47 -3.78 1.02
N TYR A 230 7.05 -2.64 1.54
CA TYR A 230 7.84 -1.43 1.68
C TYR A 230 8.00 -1.09 3.16
N ILE A 231 9.20 -0.69 3.55
CA ILE A 231 9.49 -0.16 4.88
C ILE A 231 9.85 1.32 4.77
N LEU A 232 9.36 2.13 5.70
CA LEU A 232 9.84 3.49 5.95
C LEU A 232 10.19 3.57 7.43
N ASN A 233 11.35 4.14 7.73
CA ASN A 233 11.77 4.44 9.09
C ASN A 233 11.85 5.96 9.30
N ALA A 234 11.51 6.43 10.50
CA ALA A 234 11.44 7.84 10.87
C ALA A 234 10.33 8.61 10.12
N TYR A 235 10.59 9.85 9.67
CA TYR A 235 9.55 10.78 9.23
C TYR A 235 9.05 10.49 7.81
N MET A 236 7.73 10.50 7.62
CA MET A 236 7.12 10.72 6.31
C MET A 236 7.33 12.15 5.82
N TYR A 237 7.39 13.10 6.76
CA TYR A 237 7.73 14.50 6.52
C TYR A 237 8.23 15.18 7.80
N ALA A 238 9.19 16.10 7.65
CA ALA A 238 9.72 16.84 8.80
C ALA A 238 8.80 18.01 9.21
N PRO A 239 8.58 18.24 10.52
CA PRO A 239 7.95 19.46 11.02
C PRO A 239 8.71 20.71 10.57
N ARG A 240 7.98 21.76 10.19
CA ARG A 240 8.55 23.06 9.83
C ARG A 240 8.09 24.14 10.80
N SER A 241 9.03 24.98 11.21
CA SER A 241 8.73 26.16 12.03
C SER A 241 7.76 27.09 11.30
N GLY A 242 6.69 27.50 11.98
CA GLY A 242 5.62 28.31 11.40
C GLY A 242 4.66 27.50 10.51
N GLY A 243 4.81 26.18 10.49
CA GLY A 243 3.89 25.26 9.83
C GLY A 243 2.69 24.91 10.70
N LEU A 244 1.86 24.00 10.19
CA LEU A 244 0.62 23.61 10.86
C LEU A 244 0.83 22.97 12.24
N LEU A 245 1.96 22.30 12.46
CA LEU A 245 2.22 21.58 13.72
C LEU A 245 2.78 22.47 14.83
N GLY A 246 3.28 23.67 14.49
CA GLY A 246 3.85 24.59 15.47
C GLY A 246 4.94 25.50 14.89
N SER A 247 5.58 26.25 15.78
CA SER A 247 6.65 27.18 15.46
C SER A 247 7.80 27.09 16.47
N GLY A 248 8.93 27.74 16.20
CA GLY A 248 10.14 27.63 17.02
C GLY A 248 11.15 26.65 16.44
N SER A 249 11.99 26.08 17.29
CA SER A 249 13.12 25.25 16.89
C SER A 249 13.00 23.82 17.45
N PRO A 250 13.59 22.80 16.78
CA PRO A 250 13.44 21.38 17.14
C PRO A 250 14.27 21.01 18.38
N GLN A 251 13.97 21.63 19.52
CA GLN A 251 14.58 21.37 20.81
C GLN A 251 13.53 21.42 21.90
N HIS A 252 13.73 20.62 22.95
CA HIS A 252 12.90 20.62 24.14
C HIS A 252 12.76 22.05 24.71
N GLY A 253 11.52 22.49 24.93
CA GLY A 253 11.19 23.81 25.47
C GLY A 253 11.28 24.97 24.47
N ALA A 254 11.77 24.75 23.25
CA ALA A 254 11.98 25.79 22.25
C ALA A 254 11.00 25.73 21.06
N TRP A 255 10.13 24.72 21.05
CA TRP A 255 9.04 24.59 20.10
C TRP A 255 7.74 25.04 20.76
N ASN A 256 6.88 25.71 20.02
CA ASN A 256 5.53 26.07 20.42
C ASN A 256 4.53 25.26 19.57
N PRO A 257 4.11 24.06 20.04
CA PRO A 257 3.21 23.22 19.28
C PRO A 257 1.81 23.83 19.21
N ASN A 258 1.16 23.69 18.05
CA ASN A 258 -0.26 23.97 17.94
C ASN A 258 -1.07 22.84 18.61
N PRO A 259 -2.25 23.12 19.18
CA PRO A 259 -3.06 22.07 19.77
C PRO A 259 -3.59 21.10 18.70
N PRO A 260 -3.75 19.80 18.97
CA PRO A 260 -4.23 18.82 17.99
C PRO A 260 -5.58 19.19 17.35
N GLN A 261 -6.47 19.88 18.09
CA GLN A 261 -7.74 20.39 17.58
C GLN A 261 -7.54 21.38 16.44
N TYR A 262 -6.58 22.30 16.59
CA TYR A 262 -6.22 23.25 15.55
C TYR A 262 -5.64 22.53 14.32
N VAL A 263 -4.76 21.56 14.54
CA VAL A 263 -4.20 20.77 13.42
C VAL A 263 -5.31 20.05 12.66
N MET A 264 -6.27 19.44 13.36
CA MET A 264 -7.42 18.76 12.76
C MET A 264 -8.29 19.71 11.92
N GLU A 265 -8.63 20.88 12.47
CA GLU A 265 -9.46 21.90 11.79
C GLU A 265 -8.79 22.43 10.51
N TYR A 266 -7.48 22.68 10.57
CA TYR A 266 -6.72 23.27 9.47
C TYR A 266 -5.92 22.26 8.65
N LEU A 267 -6.18 20.96 8.80
CA LEU A 267 -5.41 19.89 8.15
C LEU A 267 -5.33 20.05 6.63
N ASN A 268 -6.43 20.48 6.01
CA ASN A 268 -6.54 20.74 4.58
C ASN A 268 -5.70 21.93 4.08
N THR A 269 -5.06 22.70 4.94
CA THR A 269 -4.22 23.84 4.55
C THR A 269 -2.74 23.46 4.39
N SER A 270 -2.30 22.34 4.99
CA SER A 270 -0.89 21.94 4.98
C SER A 270 -0.51 21.21 3.70
N SER A 271 0.33 21.85 2.87
CA SER A 271 0.88 21.23 1.65
C SER A 271 1.84 20.08 1.97
N GLN A 272 2.58 20.14 3.09
CA GLN A 272 3.51 19.09 3.50
C GLN A 272 2.77 17.80 3.86
N ILE A 273 1.72 17.91 4.67
CA ILE A 273 0.90 16.76 5.08
C ILE A 273 0.25 16.12 3.86
N LYS A 274 -0.30 16.93 2.94
CA LYS A 274 -0.85 16.45 1.67
C LYS A 274 0.20 15.71 0.82
N SER A 275 1.41 16.26 0.73
CA SER A 275 2.50 15.62 -0.05
C SER A 275 2.91 14.28 0.56
N ALA A 276 3.02 14.20 1.88
CA ALA A 276 3.33 12.95 2.59
C ALA A 276 2.20 11.92 2.44
N ALA A 277 0.95 12.35 2.58
CA ALA A 277 -0.24 11.54 2.36
C ALA A 277 -0.30 10.96 0.94
N ASN A 278 -0.02 11.77 -0.08
CA ASN A 278 0.03 11.32 -1.47
C ASN A 278 1.15 10.31 -1.70
N THR A 279 2.32 10.53 -1.09
CA THR A 279 3.45 9.58 -1.16
C THR A 279 3.07 8.24 -0.54
N PHE A 280 2.46 8.25 0.63
CA PHE A 280 1.91 7.05 1.28
C PHE A 280 0.90 6.32 0.40
N MET A 281 -0.06 7.05 -0.19
CA MET A 281 -1.04 6.46 -1.11
C MET A 281 -0.37 5.86 -2.35
N SER A 282 0.73 6.44 -2.85
CA SER A 282 1.51 5.85 -3.94
C SER A 282 2.07 4.48 -3.56
N TYR A 283 2.66 4.35 -2.36
CA TYR A 283 3.20 3.06 -1.91
C TYR A 283 2.12 2.02 -1.61
N LEU A 284 0.90 2.43 -1.24
CA LEU A 284 -0.26 1.52 -1.23
C LEU A 284 -0.61 1.03 -2.64
N ASN A 285 -0.43 1.85 -3.66
CA ASN A 285 -0.66 1.42 -5.04
C ASN A 285 0.47 0.55 -5.60
N ASP A 286 1.70 0.72 -5.09
CA ASP A 286 2.85 -0.07 -5.51
C ASP A 286 2.92 -1.45 -4.82
N ALA A 287 2.30 -1.59 -3.64
CA ALA A 287 2.29 -2.84 -2.88
C ALA A 287 1.20 -3.83 -3.30
N ARG A 288 0.16 -3.39 -4.00
CA ARG A 288 -1.01 -4.21 -4.37
C ARG A 288 -0.81 -5.07 -5.61
#